data_AF-A0A357XZL1-F1
#
_entry.id   AF-A0A357XZL1-F1
#
_cell.length_a   1.000
_cell.length_b   1.000
_cell.length_c   1.000
_cell.angle_alpha   90.00
_cell.angle_beta   90.00
_cell.angle_gamma   90.00
#
_symmetry.space_group_name_H-M   'P 1'
#
loop_
_entity.id
_entity.type
_entity.pdbx_description
1 polymer ?
#
loop_
_entity_poly.entity_id
_entity_poly.type
_entity_poly.pdbx_seq_one_letter_code
_entity_poly.pdbx_strand_id
1 'polypeptide(L)'
;MFERKHCILAAIVAAVTLSFALRFLWNANHEFLIYVVVVVAVGALIALTHKTVRYPFACLVGLAVWAVMHLAGGGIRVGGDVLYGLLLVPISEKYSVLRYDQLVHAFGFGVSTLIMYHLLGNLLSKSDMKRFSIGLIVVMAGVGLGALNENVEFLLTVFLPQTGVGGYENTSLDLVSNLVGAVVAYYLARSGWVSMKP
;
A
#
# COMPACT_ATOMS: atom_id res chain seq x y z
N MET A 1 -4.66 14.26 18.49
CA MET A 1 -4.49 13.47 19.74
C MET A 1 -5.06 12.09 19.44
N PHE A 2 -4.39 11.01 19.82
CA PHE A 2 -4.92 9.67 19.53
C PHE A 2 -6.17 9.41 20.37
N GLU A 3 -7.30 9.29 19.71
CA GLU A 3 -8.54 8.81 20.35
C GLU A 3 -8.46 7.28 20.55
N ARG A 4 -9.31 6.76 21.45
CA ARG A 4 -9.41 5.32 21.76
C ARG A 4 -9.46 4.44 20.50
N LYS A 5 -10.22 4.83 19.48
CA LYS A 5 -10.35 4.08 18.21
C LYS A 5 -9.01 3.91 17.48
N HIS A 6 -8.12 4.89 17.55
CA HIS A 6 -6.80 4.82 16.92
C HIS A 6 -5.91 3.83 17.67
N CYS A 7 -5.93 3.86 19.01
CA CYS A 7 -5.17 2.92 19.83
C CYS A 7 -5.64 1.47 19.60
N ILE A 8 -6.96 1.25 19.49
CA ILE A 8 -7.52 -0.07 19.16
C ILE A 8 -7.01 -0.54 17.79
N LEU A 9 -7.10 0.31 16.77
CA LEU A 9 -6.62 -0.04 15.43
C LEU A 9 -5.13 -0.37 15.42
N ALA A 10 -4.31 0.45 16.08
CA ALA A 10 -2.87 0.22 16.19
C ALA A 10 -2.56 -1.09 16.93
N ALA A 11 -3.29 -1.42 18.00
CA ALA A 11 -3.12 -2.68 18.72
C ALA A 11 -3.49 -3.89 17.84
N ILE A 12 -4.56 -3.80 17.04
CA ILE A 12 -4.94 -4.85 16.08
C ILE A 12 -3.82 -5.06 15.06
N VAL A 13 -3.33 -3.99 14.43
CA VAL A 13 -2.25 -4.07 13.44
C VAL A 13 -1.00 -4.66 14.09
N ALA A 14 -0.60 -4.19 15.27
CA ALA A 14 0.57 -4.71 15.98
C ALA A 14 0.46 -6.21 16.30
N ALA A 15 -0.71 -6.68 16.75
CA ALA A 15 -0.95 -8.09 17.02
C ALA A 15 -0.86 -8.94 15.75
N VAL A 16 -1.44 -8.48 14.64
CA VAL A 16 -1.35 -9.18 13.35
C VAL A 16 0.08 -9.19 12.82
N THR A 17 0.77 -8.05 12.84
CA THR A 17 2.17 -7.94 12.41
C THR A 17 3.08 -8.84 13.24
N LEU A 18 2.90 -8.88 14.56
CA LEU A 18 3.67 -9.77 15.44
C LEU A 18 3.39 -11.24 15.12
N SER A 19 2.15 -11.61 14.87
CA SER A 19 1.77 -12.98 14.51
C SER A 19 2.46 -13.45 13.22
N PHE A 20 2.46 -12.60 12.18
CA PHE A 20 3.18 -12.89 10.94
C PHE A 20 4.70 -12.88 11.13
N ALA A 21 5.25 -11.96 11.92
CA ALA A 21 6.67 -11.91 12.22
C ALA A 21 7.16 -13.22 12.87
N LEU A 22 6.44 -13.71 13.88
CA LEU A 22 6.75 -14.99 14.53
C LEU A 22 6.67 -16.16 13.54
N ARG A 23 5.67 -16.18 12.66
CA ARG A 23 5.55 -17.18 11.60
C ARG A 23 6.71 -17.14 10.60
N PHE A 24 7.14 -15.95 10.18
CA PHE A 24 8.27 -15.80 9.26
C PHE A 24 9.61 -16.17 9.90
N LEU A 25 9.80 -15.84 11.19
CA LEU A 25 10.94 -16.32 11.96
C LEU A 25 10.97 -17.84 12.03
N TRP A 26 9.83 -18.47 12.34
CA TRP A 26 9.70 -19.93 12.41
C TRP A 26 10.05 -20.62 11.08
N ASN A 27 9.66 -20.01 9.96
CA ASN A 27 9.91 -20.55 8.62
C ASN A 27 11.25 -20.11 8.00
N ALA A 28 12.10 -19.37 8.73
CA ALA A 28 13.33 -18.77 8.22
C ALA A 28 13.12 -17.94 6.92
N ASN A 29 11.98 -17.25 6.82
CA ASN A 29 11.62 -16.49 5.63
C ASN A 29 12.17 -15.06 5.71
N HIS A 30 13.42 -14.89 5.31
CA HIS A 30 14.16 -13.63 5.43
C HIS A 30 13.58 -12.50 4.60
N GLU A 31 13.07 -12.79 3.39
CA GLU A 31 12.42 -11.80 2.52
C GLU A 31 11.23 -11.14 3.24
N PHE A 32 10.30 -11.95 3.76
CA PHE A 32 9.11 -11.42 4.43
C PHE A 32 9.34 -10.87 5.84
N LEU A 33 10.48 -11.21 6.48
CA LEU A 33 10.91 -10.49 7.68
C LEU A 33 11.30 -9.05 7.40
N ILE A 34 11.91 -8.76 6.25
CA ILE A 34 12.24 -7.37 5.89
C ILE A 34 10.96 -6.59 5.60
N TYR A 35 9.97 -7.19 4.95
CA TYR A 35 8.65 -6.56 4.77
C TYR A 35 7.94 -6.25 6.09
N VAL A 36 8.07 -7.11 7.11
CA VAL A 36 7.60 -6.80 8.48
C VAL A 36 8.27 -5.53 9.01
N VAL A 37 9.59 -5.39 8.83
CA VAL A 37 10.33 -4.18 9.25
C VAL A 37 9.81 -2.94 8.51
N VAL A 38 9.56 -3.03 7.20
CA VAL A 38 8.99 -1.94 6.40
C VAL A 38 7.60 -1.55 6.94
N VAL A 39 6.72 -2.51 7.19
CA VAL A 39 5.38 -2.27 7.76
C VAL A 39 5.47 -1.59 9.12
N VAL A 40 6.37 -2.04 10.00
CA VAL A 40 6.60 -1.41 11.31
C VAL A 40 7.14 0.01 11.17
N ALA A 41 8.09 0.24 10.26
CA ALA A 41 8.67 1.55 10.01
C ALA A 41 7.63 2.54 9.47
N VAL A 42 6.79 2.12 8.51
CA VAL A 42 5.69 2.93 7.98
C VAL A 42 4.64 3.20 9.06
N GLY A 43 4.28 2.20 9.86
CA GLY A 43 3.37 2.36 11.01
C GLY A 43 3.88 3.36 12.04
N ALA A 44 5.18 3.30 12.36
CA ALA A 44 5.84 4.26 13.23
C ALA A 44 5.84 5.68 12.63
N LEU A 45 6.17 5.82 11.35
CA LEU A 45 6.12 7.10 10.64
C LEU A 45 4.73 7.73 10.74
N ILE A 46 3.68 6.97 10.45
CA ILE A 46 2.28 7.43 10.56
C ILE A 46 1.97 7.87 11.99
N ALA A 47 2.38 7.07 12.99
CA ALA A 47 2.11 7.39 14.38
C ALA A 47 2.79 8.70 14.81
N LEU A 48 4.04 8.91 14.38
CA LEU A 48 4.83 10.10 14.68
C LEU A 48 4.27 11.35 13.99
N THR A 49 3.82 11.23 12.74
CA THR A 49 3.31 12.37 11.95
C THR A 49 1.82 12.63 12.15
N HIS A 50 1.06 11.73 12.78
CA HIS A 50 -0.40 11.85 12.91
C HIS A 50 -0.86 13.14 13.59
N LYS A 51 -0.12 13.69 14.56
CA LYS A 51 -0.48 14.97 15.19
C LYS A 51 -0.45 16.14 14.20
N THR A 52 0.44 16.09 13.22
CA THR A 52 0.64 17.11 12.19
C THR A 52 -0.28 16.88 11.01
N VAL A 53 -0.30 15.65 10.49
CA VAL A 53 -1.05 15.29 9.29
C VAL A 53 -2.54 15.11 9.55
N ARG A 54 -2.92 14.62 10.75
CA ARG A 54 -4.30 14.29 11.12
C ARG A 54 -4.97 13.37 10.10
N TYR A 55 -4.29 12.25 9.82
CA TYR A 55 -4.78 11.24 8.88
C TYR A 55 -6.25 10.89 9.13
N PRO A 56 -7.12 10.95 8.10
CA PRO A 56 -8.50 10.51 8.23
C PRO A 56 -8.57 9.07 8.70
N PHE A 57 -9.47 8.77 9.65
CA PHE A 57 -9.57 7.44 10.24
C PHE A 57 -9.84 6.36 9.19
N ALA A 58 -10.62 6.67 8.14
CA ALA A 58 -10.86 5.76 7.02
C ALA A 58 -9.56 5.37 6.28
N CYS A 59 -8.64 6.32 6.07
CA CYS A 59 -7.34 6.04 5.48
C CYS A 59 -6.48 5.16 6.40
N LEU A 60 -6.52 5.38 7.72
CA LEU A 60 -5.81 4.52 8.68
C LEU A 60 -6.33 3.08 8.67
N VAL A 61 -7.65 2.90 8.57
CA VAL A 61 -8.25 1.57 8.38
C VAL A 61 -7.81 0.97 7.04
N GLY A 62 -7.81 1.74 5.96
CA GLY A 62 -7.30 1.31 4.66
C GLY A 62 -5.84 0.85 4.71
N LEU A 63 -4.97 1.60 5.38
CA LEU A 63 -3.56 1.22 5.57
C LEU A 63 -3.42 -0.03 6.45
N ALA A 64 -4.26 -0.19 7.47
CA ALA A 64 -4.28 -1.39 8.29
C ALA A 64 -4.67 -2.62 7.45
N VAL A 65 -5.72 -2.51 6.63
CA VAL A 65 -6.13 -3.57 5.71
C VAL A 65 -5.02 -3.88 4.72
N TRP A 66 -4.36 -2.85 4.16
CA TRP A 66 -3.25 -3.04 3.24
C TRP A 66 -2.07 -3.77 3.91
N ALA A 67 -1.71 -3.40 5.14
CA ALA A 67 -0.67 -4.10 5.91
C ALA A 67 -1.01 -5.58 6.12
N VAL A 68 -2.27 -5.89 6.47
CA VAL A 68 -2.72 -7.29 6.60
C VAL A 68 -2.65 -8.02 5.26
N MET A 69 -3.15 -7.42 4.17
CA MET A 69 -3.10 -8.00 2.84
C MET A 69 -1.67 -8.30 2.40
N HIS A 70 -0.74 -7.38 2.68
CA HIS A 70 0.66 -7.48 2.31
C HIS A 70 1.37 -8.60 3.09
N LEU A 71 1.16 -8.67 4.41
CA LEU A 71 1.71 -9.74 5.25
C LEU A 71 1.11 -11.12 4.90
N ALA A 72 -0.19 -11.16 4.58
CA ALA A 72 -0.86 -12.36 4.11
C ALA A 72 -0.30 -12.83 2.76
N GLY A 73 0.03 -11.90 1.86
CA GLY A 73 0.59 -12.16 0.53
C GLY A 73 1.81 -13.09 0.59
N GLY A 74 2.74 -12.84 1.52
CA GLY A 74 3.91 -13.70 1.73
C GLY A 74 3.74 -14.82 2.75
N GLY A 75 2.82 -14.65 3.70
CA GLY A 75 2.65 -15.56 4.84
C GLY A 75 1.71 -16.73 4.59
N ILE A 76 0.74 -16.57 3.70
CA ILE A 76 -0.23 -17.60 3.36
C ILE A 76 0.25 -18.32 2.11
N ARG A 77 0.20 -19.66 2.12
CA ARG A 77 0.54 -20.49 0.97
C ARG A 77 -0.72 -20.98 0.28
N VAL A 78 -0.75 -20.92 -1.04
CA VAL A 78 -1.85 -21.37 -1.89
C VAL A 78 -1.25 -22.12 -3.09
N GLY A 79 -1.65 -23.38 -3.30
CA GLY A 79 -1.20 -24.14 -4.48
C GLY A 79 0.31 -24.41 -4.55
N GLY A 80 1.01 -24.41 -3.41
CA GLY A 80 2.47 -24.60 -3.34
C GLY A 80 3.29 -23.30 -3.35
N ASP A 81 2.68 -22.20 -3.79
CA ASP A 81 3.29 -20.87 -3.81
C ASP A 81 2.77 -19.97 -2.67
N VAL A 82 3.33 -18.78 -2.50
CA VAL A 82 2.80 -17.73 -1.64
C VAL A 82 1.58 -17.06 -2.27
N LEU A 83 0.70 -16.48 -1.46
CA LEU A 83 -0.53 -15.85 -1.92
C LEU A 83 -0.28 -14.75 -2.96
N TYR A 84 0.87 -14.05 -2.92
CA TYR A 84 1.26 -13.10 -3.95
C TYR A 84 1.28 -13.68 -5.37
N GLY A 85 1.71 -14.92 -5.54
CA GLY A 85 1.78 -15.59 -6.83
C GLY A 85 0.41 -15.98 -7.41
N LEU A 86 -0.66 -15.92 -6.61
CA LEU A 86 -1.98 -16.35 -7.03
C LEU A 86 -2.53 -15.44 -8.13
N LEU A 87 -2.64 -15.97 -9.35
CA LEU A 87 -3.33 -15.32 -10.46
C LEU A 87 -4.83 -15.29 -10.19
N LEU A 88 -5.42 -14.09 -10.06
CA LEU A 88 -6.84 -13.95 -9.74
C LEU A 88 -7.72 -14.08 -10.97
N VAL A 89 -7.31 -13.42 -12.08
CA VAL A 89 -8.02 -13.48 -13.35
C VAL A 89 -6.99 -13.56 -14.48
N PRO A 90 -7.01 -14.61 -15.32
CA PRO A 90 -6.08 -14.77 -16.43
C PRO A 90 -6.50 -13.90 -17.62
N ILE A 91 -6.18 -12.60 -17.59
CA ILE A 91 -6.55 -11.65 -18.66
C ILE A 91 -5.51 -11.56 -19.79
N SER A 92 -4.37 -12.25 -19.68
CA SER A 92 -3.35 -12.36 -20.72
C SER A 92 -2.75 -13.75 -20.72
N GLU A 93 -2.49 -14.28 -21.92
CA GLU A 93 -1.77 -15.55 -22.10
C GLU A 93 -0.25 -15.39 -21.96
N LYS A 94 0.26 -14.16 -22.11
CA LYS A 94 1.70 -13.88 -22.09
C LYS A 94 2.17 -13.35 -20.73
N TYR A 95 1.36 -12.52 -20.09
CA TYR A 95 1.71 -11.85 -18.85
C TYR A 95 0.78 -12.32 -17.72
N SER A 96 1.34 -12.55 -16.53
CA SER A 96 0.57 -12.87 -15.32
C SER A 96 -0.10 -11.62 -14.76
N VAL A 97 -1.01 -11.03 -15.52
CA VAL A 97 -1.69 -9.79 -15.14
C VAL A 97 -2.77 -10.11 -14.10
N LEU A 98 -2.86 -9.26 -13.07
CA LEU A 98 -3.86 -9.36 -11.99
C LEU A 98 -3.67 -10.59 -11.08
N ARG A 99 -2.44 -10.81 -10.62
CA ARG A 99 -2.20 -11.62 -9.43
C ARG A 99 -2.68 -10.87 -8.18
N TYR A 100 -2.74 -11.59 -7.06
CA TYR A 100 -3.01 -11.01 -5.75
C TYR A 100 -2.09 -9.83 -5.45
N ASP A 101 -0.83 -9.91 -5.87
CA ASP A 101 0.15 -8.83 -5.82
C ASP A 101 -0.36 -7.51 -6.42
N GLN A 102 -0.77 -7.54 -7.69
CA GLN A 102 -1.33 -6.37 -8.37
C GLN A 102 -2.59 -5.81 -7.69
N LEU A 103 -3.41 -6.68 -7.08
CA LEU A 103 -4.57 -6.24 -6.29
C LEU A 103 -4.13 -5.49 -5.02
N VAL A 104 -3.13 -6.03 -4.30
CA VAL A 104 -2.54 -5.40 -3.10
C VAL A 104 -1.98 -4.03 -3.45
N HIS A 105 -1.27 -3.92 -4.58
CA HIS A 105 -0.72 -2.67 -5.11
C HIS A 105 -1.83 -1.66 -5.45
N ALA A 106 -2.82 -2.05 -6.24
CA ALA A 106 -3.94 -1.16 -6.58
C ALA A 106 -4.69 -0.66 -5.32
N PHE A 107 -4.95 -1.53 -4.36
CA PHE A 107 -5.60 -1.15 -3.10
C PHE A 107 -4.72 -0.21 -2.27
N GLY A 108 -3.47 -0.61 -2.01
CA GLY A 108 -2.53 0.10 -1.15
C GLY A 108 -2.17 1.49 -1.66
N PHE A 109 -1.86 1.60 -2.95
CA PHE A 109 -1.54 2.89 -3.55
C PHE A 109 -2.78 3.72 -3.85
N GLY A 110 -3.96 3.10 -3.98
CA GLY A 110 -5.24 3.79 -3.87
C GLY A 110 -5.40 4.50 -2.51
N VAL A 111 -5.24 3.78 -1.40
CA VAL A 111 -5.29 4.38 -0.05
C VAL A 111 -4.20 5.45 0.14
N SER A 112 -2.99 5.20 -0.35
CA SER A 112 -1.91 6.18 -0.32
C SER A 112 -2.24 7.45 -1.12
N THR A 113 -2.96 7.30 -2.24
CA THR A 113 -3.45 8.43 -3.04
C THR A 113 -4.52 9.22 -2.31
N LEU A 114 -5.42 8.56 -1.57
CA LEU A 114 -6.37 9.24 -0.67
C LEU A 114 -5.61 10.07 0.38
N ILE A 115 -4.55 9.53 0.97
CA ILE A 115 -3.70 10.27 1.91
C ILE A 115 -3.06 11.49 1.24
N MET A 116 -2.53 11.34 0.02
CA MET A 116 -1.98 12.47 -0.74
C MET A 116 -3.04 13.52 -1.09
N TYR A 117 -4.25 13.10 -1.46
CA TYR A 117 -5.38 13.99 -1.67
C TYR A 117 -5.70 14.81 -0.40
N HIS A 118 -5.71 14.16 0.76
CA HIS A 118 -5.95 14.82 2.05
C HIS A 118 -4.84 15.82 2.39
N LEU A 119 -3.57 15.40 2.28
CA LEU A 119 -2.40 16.23 2.55
C LEU A 119 -2.34 17.47 1.65
N LEU A 120 -2.59 17.28 0.37
CA LEU A 120 -2.53 18.34 -0.63
C LEU A 120 -3.81 19.19 -0.66
N GLY A 121 -4.92 18.71 -0.09
CA GLY A 121 -6.23 19.35 -0.20
C GLY A 121 -6.25 20.80 0.26
N ASN A 122 -5.59 21.13 1.38
CA ASN A 122 -5.52 22.51 1.88
C ASN A 122 -4.62 23.41 1.03
N LEU A 123 -3.60 22.86 0.38
CA LEU A 123 -2.69 23.60 -0.50
C LEU A 123 -3.34 23.86 -1.86
N LEU A 124 -4.00 22.84 -2.43
CA LEU A 124 -4.60 22.89 -3.75
C LEU A 124 -5.97 23.58 -3.76
N SER A 125 -6.73 23.53 -2.67
CA SER A 125 -8.03 24.24 -2.55
C SER A 125 -7.92 25.76 -2.60
N LYS A 126 -6.74 26.31 -2.29
CA LYS A 126 -6.45 27.74 -2.36
C LYS A 126 -5.90 28.18 -3.71
N SER A 127 -5.76 27.25 -4.66
CA SER A 127 -5.21 27.52 -5.99
C SER A 127 -6.30 27.75 -7.03
N ASP A 128 -6.03 28.58 -8.03
CA ASP A 128 -6.92 28.76 -9.21
C ASP A 128 -6.76 27.64 -10.25
N MET A 129 -6.18 26.49 -9.85
CA MET A 129 -5.87 25.40 -10.76
C MET A 129 -7.13 24.71 -11.28
N LYS A 130 -7.10 24.33 -12.57
CA LYS A 130 -8.15 23.51 -13.16
C LYS A 130 -8.23 22.15 -12.45
N ARG A 131 -9.45 21.63 -12.34
CA ARG A 131 -9.75 20.34 -11.70
C ARG A 131 -8.93 19.17 -12.26
N PHE A 132 -8.67 19.19 -13.57
CA PHE A 132 -7.83 18.18 -14.21
C PHE A 132 -6.39 18.23 -13.70
N SER A 133 -5.82 19.43 -13.55
CA SER A 133 -4.46 19.63 -13.04
C SER A 133 -4.32 19.16 -11.59
N ILE A 134 -5.31 19.44 -10.74
CA ILE A 134 -5.36 18.92 -9.36
C ILE A 134 -5.39 17.39 -9.36
N GLY A 135 -6.23 16.79 -10.21
CA GLY A 135 -6.31 15.34 -10.34
C GLY A 135 -5.00 14.72 -10.79
N LEU A 136 -4.34 15.31 -11.79
CA LEU A 136 -3.03 14.86 -12.25
C LEU A 136 -1.99 14.90 -11.11
N ILE A 137 -1.90 16.00 -10.36
CA ILE A 137 -0.95 16.11 -9.24
C ILE A 137 -1.21 15.03 -8.19
N VAL A 138 -2.46 14.82 -7.79
CA VAL A 138 -2.81 13.84 -6.75
C VAL A 138 -2.52 12.42 -7.21
N VAL A 139 -2.92 12.07 -8.43
CA VAL A 139 -2.67 10.73 -9.00
C VAL A 139 -1.16 10.48 -9.10
N MET A 140 -0.40 11.45 -9.62
CA MET A 140 1.04 11.32 -9.74
C MET A 140 1.74 11.24 -8.38
N ALA A 141 1.24 11.94 -7.34
CA ALA A 141 1.75 11.81 -5.99
C ALA A 141 1.54 10.39 -5.43
N GLY A 142 0.36 9.80 -5.65
CA GLY A 142 0.07 8.42 -5.27
C GLY A 142 0.93 7.38 -6.02
N VAL A 143 1.04 7.53 -7.34
CA VAL A 143 1.91 6.69 -8.18
C VAL A 143 3.38 6.83 -7.77
N GLY A 144 3.82 8.03 -7.38
CA GLY A 144 5.17 8.26 -6.87
C GLY A 144 5.48 7.46 -5.60
N LEU A 145 4.51 7.33 -4.68
CA LEU A 145 4.66 6.43 -3.53
C LEU A 145 4.74 4.96 -3.96
N GLY A 146 3.99 4.59 -5.00
CA GLY A 146 4.10 3.30 -5.69
C GLY A 146 5.52 3.02 -6.16
N ALA A 147 6.09 3.95 -6.92
CA ALA A 147 7.46 3.85 -7.39
C ALA A 147 8.50 3.79 -6.25
N LEU A 148 8.26 4.47 -5.13
CA LEU A 148 9.12 4.34 -3.95
C LEU A 148 9.06 2.94 -3.34
N ASN A 149 7.91 2.27 -3.38
CA ASN A 149 7.80 0.87 -2.96
C ASN A 149 8.55 -0.06 -3.92
N GLU A 150 8.41 0.12 -5.23
CA GLU A 150 9.19 -0.66 -6.21
C GLU A 150 10.70 -0.51 -6.00
N ASN A 151 11.17 0.68 -5.57
CA ASN A 151 12.57 0.87 -5.20
C ASN A 151 12.98 0.04 -3.98
N VAL A 152 12.09 -0.13 -2.98
CA VAL A 152 12.35 -1.01 -1.84
C VAL A 152 12.44 -2.46 -2.30
N GLU A 153 11.53 -2.91 -3.16
CA GLU A 153 11.56 -4.27 -3.72
C GLU A 153 12.81 -4.51 -4.56
N PHE A 154 13.19 -3.54 -5.40
CA PHE A 154 14.44 -3.59 -6.15
C PHE A 154 15.65 -3.73 -5.22
N LEU A 155 15.72 -2.96 -4.13
CA LEU A 155 16.80 -3.11 -3.14
C LEU A 155 16.82 -4.52 -2.53
N LEU A 156 15.66 -5.14 -2.29
CA LEU A 156 15.61 -6.52 -1.80
C LEU A 156 16.21 -7.49 -2.82
N THR A 157 15.95 -7.31 -4.12
CA THR A 157 16.58 -8.14 -5.18
C THR A 157 18.10 -7.99 -5.25
N VAL A 158 18.65 -6.85 -4.77
CA VAL A 158 20.10 -6.61 -4.70
C VAL A 158 20.73 -7.32 -3.50
N PHE A 159 20.05 -7.36 -2.35
CA PHE A 159 20.60 -7.91 -1.11
C PHE A 159 20.25 -9.37 -0.87
N LEU A 160 19.17 -9.89 -1.46
CA LEU A 160 18.73 -11.26 -1.28
C LEU A 160 18.96 -12.06 -2.56
N PRO A 161 19.50 -13.29 -2.45
CA PRO A 161 19.83 -14.11 -3.62
C PRO A 161 18.60 -14.60 -4.39
N GLN A 162 17.43 -14.68 -3.74
CA GLN A 162 16.16 -15.06 -4.34
C GLN A 162 15.04 -14.24 -3.68
N THR A 163 14.18 -13.65 -4.50
CA THR A 163 12.98 -12.92 -4.07
C THR A 163 11.77 -13.39 -4.89
N GLY A 164 10.59 -13.36 -4.28
CA GLY A 164 9.32 -13.62 -4.96
C GLY A 164 8.79 -12.43 -5.76
N VAL A 165 9.42 -11.26 -5.63
CA VAL A 165 9.03 -10.00 -6.28
C VAL A 165 10.17 -9.38 -7.08
N GLY A 166 9.83 -8.35 -7.85
CA GLY A 166 10.77 -7.58 -8.66
C GLY A 166 11.01 -8.17 -10.06
N GLY A 167 11.97 -7.59 -10.77
CA GLY A 167 12.17 -7.85 -12.20
C GLY A 167 11.26 -7.01 -13.09
N TYR A 168 11.62 -6.90 -14.36
CA TYR A 168 11.01 -5.92 -15.28
C TYR A 168 9.49 -6.08 -15.40
N GLU A 169 9.01 -7.32 -15.59
CA GLU A 169 7.58 -7.57 -15.83
C GLU A 169 6.74 -7.35 -14.57
N ASN A 170 7.21 -7.83 -13.40
CA ASN A 170 6.56 -7.64 -12.11
C ASN A 170 6.37 -6.15 -11.82
N THR A 171 7.49 -5.43 -11.73
CA THR A 171 7.51 -4.00 -11.42
C THR A 171 6.69 -3.19 -12.43
N SER A 172 6.71 -3.54 -13.71
CA SER A 172 5.89 -2.84 -14.71
C SER A 172 4.38 -3.05 -14.46
N LEU A 173 3.95 -4.27 -14.16
CA LEU A 173 2.56 -4.57 -13.84
C LEU A 173 2.11 -3.96 -12.52
N ASP A 174 3.02 -3.86 -11.55
CA ASP A 174 2.76 -3.25 -10.26
C ASP A 174 2.61 -1.74 -10.40
N LEU A 175 3.47 -1.07 -11.16
CA LEU A 175 3.32 0.35 -11.50
C LEU A 175 2.00 0.65 -12.24
N VAL A 176 1.58 -0.23 -13.15
CA VAL A 176 0.26 -0.12 -13.81
C VAL A 176 -0.87 -0.25 -12.78
N SER A 177 -0.74 -1.20 -11.85
CA SER A 177 -1.74 -1.41 -10.79
C SER A 177 -1.79 -0.24 -9.82
N ASN A 178 -0.64 0.34 -9.47
CA ASN A 178 -0.50 1.56 -8.67
C ASN A 178 -1.24 2.73 -9.34
N LEU A 179 -1.08 2.89 -10.66
CA LEU A 179 -1.78 3.90 -11.46
C LEU A 179 -3.31 3.69 -11.44
N VAL A 180 -3.78 2.47 -11.67
CA VAL A 180 -5.21 2.15 -11.61
C VAL A 180 -5.78 2.48 -10.23
N GLY A 181 -5.12 2.04 -9.17
CA GLY A 181 -5.49 2.34 -7.78
C GLY A 181 -5.58 3.83 -7.50
N ALA A 182 -4.56 4.60 -7.93
CA ALA A 182 -4.51 6.04 -7.75
C ALA A 182 -5.64 6.78 -8.48
N VAL A 183 -5.91 6.41 -9.74
CA VAL A 183 -7.01 7.00 -10.52
C VAL A 183 -8.37 6.72 -9.86
N VAL A 184 -8.64 5.48 -9.46
CA VAL A 184 -9.88 5.10 -8.77
C VAL A 184 -10.04 5.88 -7.46
N ALA A 185 -8.99 5.93 -6.65
CA ALA A 185 -8.98 6.65 -5.38
C ALA A 185 -9.28 8.14 -5.55
N TYR A 186 -8.69 8.80 -6.55
CA TYR A 186 -8.96 10.22 -6.82
C TYR A 186 -10.46 10.46 -7.13
N TYR A 187 -11.06 9.63 -7.97
CA TYR A 187 -12.50 9.76 -8.28
C TYR A 187 -13.39 9.44 -7.08
N LEU A 188 -13.03 8.45 -6.25
CA LEU A 188 -13.75 8.15 -5.00
C LEU A 188 -13.70 9.33 -4.03
N ALA A 189 -12.51 9.91 -3.79
CA ALA A 189 -12.36 11.09 -2.95
C ALA A 189 -13.20 12.27 -3.47
N ARG A 190 -13.19 12.49 -4.79
CA ARG A 190 -13.94 13.56 -5.44
C ARG A 190 -15.46 13.40 -5.30
N SER A 191 -15.95 12.17 -5.39
CA SER A 191 -17.38 11.87 -5.29
C SER A 191 -17.96 12.11 -3.89
N GLY A 192 -17.10 12.33 -2.88
CA GLY A 192 -17.51 12.48 -1.48
C GLY A 192 -17.86 11.16 -0.79
N TRP A 193 -17.71 10.02 -1.48
CA TRP A 193 -17.98 8.69 -0.95
C TRP A 193 -17.07 8.33 0.22
N VAL A 194 -15.83 8.84 0.21
CA VAL A 194 -14.91 8.75 1.34
C VAL A 194 -14.87 10.11 2.03
N SER A 195 -15.29 10.16 3.29
CA SER A 195 -15.19 11.38 4.09
C SER A 195 -13.73 11.68 4.40
N MET A 196 -13.15 12.62 3.67
CA MET A 196 -11.76 13.09 3.83
C MET A 196 -11.61 14.20 4.88
N LYS A 197 -12.64 14.40 5.72
CA LYS A 197 -12.60 15.38 6.82
C LYS A 197 -11.51 14.99 7.82
N PRO A 198 -10.64 15.94 8.24
CA PRO A 198 -9.68 15.73 9.32
C PRO A 198 -10.35 15.44 10.66
#